data_AF-A0A370LR83-F1
#
_entry.id   AF-A0A370LR83-F1
#
_cell.length_a   1.000
_cell.length_b   1.000
_cell.length_c   1.000
_cell.angle_alpha   90.00
_cell.angle_beta   90.00
_cell.angle_gamma   90.00
#
_symmetry.space_group_name_H-M   'P 1'
#
loop_
_entity.id
_entity.type
_entity.pdbx_description
1 polymer ?
#
loop_
_entity_poly.entity_id
_entity_poly.type
_entity_poly.pdbx_seq_one_letter_code
_entity_poly.pdbx_strand_id
1 'polypeptide(L)'
;MPDETYRQERRPIKQEVEQGKGQEPIPSPEEFQKAVQNQPVNRPVGEGLQMKGLHNAPPEFLEKIKQQGGQASSSSYSDAPMRVTGSAKLEELLDKIKLSTQVYEEVTLPSLGKFYDGDDGPTNGIVKLRPMTGEEEQILATPRYIKKGTAMDMIFRNCIQPNYDPAQFLAVDRTFLLIYLRGISYSKDYDVEVTCPFTDKRFSETIDLNALEVTTCPENFGPQNMHDVLPRTQIDFKYRLARGFDEQRIQEHRERRSKFDNSTLTDDTLLYRTSLLVEEIGGLTDKNELLIMIKKLPVEDVSYLRNVTSEPPFGVDTKVTLTSKFTLEDFEIELPLEANFFFPRQRRTQTQA
;
A
#
# COMPACT_ATOMS: atom_id res chain seq x y z
N MET A 1 10.41 60.87 -10.36
CA MET A 1 10.36 60.78 -11.83
C MET A 1 11.08 59.50 -12.21
N PRO A 2 10.37 58.38 -12.43
CA PRO A 2 10.97 57.14 -12.92
C PRO A 2 10.93 57.10 -14.44
N ASP A 3 12.04 56.70 -15.05
CA ASP A 3 12.23 56.59 -16.49
C ASP A 3 11.75 55.22 -16.99
N GLU A 4 11.07 55.24 -18.12
CA GLU A 4 10.45 54.11 -18.79
C GLU A 4 11.48 53.28 -19.57
N THR A 5 11.19 51.99 -19.69
CA THR A 5 11.36 51.12 -20.88
C THR A 5 12.00 49.79 -20.53
N TYR A 6 11.24 48.70 -20.67
CA TYR A 6 11.55 47.53 -21.51
C TYR A 6 10.38 46.54 -21.36
N ARG A 7 9.39 46.71 -22.23
CA ARG A 7 8.26 45.79 -22.43
C ARG A 7 8.63 44.94 -23.65
N GLN A 8 8.99 43.67 -23.45
CA GLN A 8 9.23 42.75 -24.56
C GLN A 8 7.90 42.11 -25.01
N GLU A 9 7.51 42.42 -26.24
CA GLU A 9 6.35 41.89 -26.95
C GLU A 9 6.60 40.43 -27.39
N ARG A 10 5.68 39.52 -27.04
CA ARG A 10 5.63 38.16 -27.60
C ARG A 10 4.91 38.19 -28.95
N ARG A 11 5.58 37.75 -30.01
CA ARG A 11 4.98 37.49 -31.34
C ARG A 11 4.27 36.13 -31.35
N PRO A 12 3.13 35.97 -32.05
CA PRO A 12 2.46 34.68 -32.18
C PRO A 12 3.06 33.85 -33.32
N ILE A 13 3.33 32.57 -33.06
CA ILE A 13 3.78 31.58 -34.05
C ILE A 13 2.54 30.99 -34.73
N LYS A 14 2.49 31.09 -36.07
CA LYS A 14 1.51 30.40 -36.93
C LYS A 14 1.93 28.94 -37.08
N GLN A 15 1.00 28.00 -36.90
CA GLN A 15 1.18 26.60 -37.31
C GLN A 15 0.46 26.36 -38.64
N GLU A 16 1.23 25.90 -39.62
CA GLU A 16 0.74 25.39 -40.90
C GLU A 16 0.24 23.94 -40.74
N VAL A 17 -0.83 23.63 -41.46
CA VAL A 17 -1.53 22.33 -41.46
C VAL A 17 -1.07 21.56 -42.69
N GLU A 18 -0.41 20.42 -42.50
CA GLU A 18 -0.18 19.43 -43.57
C GLU A 18 -1.26 18.33 -43.54
N GLN A 19 -1.81 18.04 -44.72
CA GLN A 19 -2.86 17.06 -44.98
C GLN A 19 -2.29 15.73 -45.47
N GLY A 20 -2.86 14.62 -44.98
CA GLY A 20 -3.23 13.48 -45.82
C GLY A 20 -2.62 12.11 -45.49
N LYS A 21 -3.47 11.15 -45.09
CA LYS A 21 -3.75 9.90 -45.85
C LYS A 21 -4.83 9.01 -45.17
N GLY A 22 -5.93 8.82 -45.91
CA GLY A 22 -6.82 7.64 -46.01
C GLY A 22 -7.25 6.88 -44.75
N GLN A 23 -8.50 7.10 -44.32
CA GLN A 23 -9.28 6.12 -43.55
C GLN A 23 -10.51 5.71 -44.38
N GLU A 24 -10.75 4.40 -44.49
CA GLU A 24 -11.99 3.83 -45.03
C GLU A 24 -13.19 4.27 -44.17
N PRO A 25 -14.36 4.53 -44.78
CA PRO A 25 -15.52 5.02 -44.04
C PRO A 25 -16.03 3.96 -43.06
N ILE A 26 -16.21 4.39 -41.81
CA ILE A 26 -16.80 3.61 -40.72
C ILE A 26 -18.24 3.25 -41.11
N PRO A 27 -18.66 1.97 -41.03
CA PRO A 27 -20.01 1.56 -41.40
C PRO A 27 -21.05 2.22 -40.50
N SER A 28 -22.21 2.52 -41.09
CA SER A 28 -23.29 3.18 -40.39
C SER A 28 -23.87 2.27 -39.28
N PRO A 29 -24.47 2.83 -38.21
CA PRO A 29 -25.04 2.04 -37.11
C PRO A 29 -26.05 0.97 -37.55
N GLU A 30 -26.73 1.18 -38.68
CA GLU A 30 -27.69 0.21 -39.25
C GLU A 30 -27.00 -1.00 -39.92
N GLU A 31 -25.82 -0.81 -40.53
CA GLU A 31 -25.02 -1.88 -41.12
C GLU A 31 -24.40 -2.77 -40.04
N PHE A 32 -24.03 -2.18 -38.90
CA PHE A 32 -23.53 -2.92 -37.74
C PHE A 32 -24.62 -3.79 -37.10
N GLN A 33 -25.86 -3.29 -37.02
CA GLN A 33 -26.99 -4.05 -36.46
C GLN A 33 -27.39 -5.26 -37.32
N LYS A 34 -27.25 -5.17 -38.65
CA LYS A 34 -27.47 -6.31 -39.56
C LYS A 34 -26.37 -7.37 -39.48
N ALA A 35 -25.13 -6.98 -39.17
CA ALA A 35 -24.01 -7.92 -39.00
C ALA A 35 -24.11 -8.74 -37.70
N VAL A 36 -24.74 -8.20 -36.66
CA VAL A 36 -24.92 -8.87 -35.35
C VAL A 36 -26.10 -9.85 -35.35
N GLN A 37 -27.12 -9.66 -36.19
CA GLN A 37 -28.30 -10.54 -36.22
C GLN A 37 -28.09 -11.90 -36.91
N ASN A 38 -27.01 -12.09 -37.69
CA ASN A 38 -26.81 -13.30 -38.51
C ASN A 38 -25.71 -14.26 -38.01
N GLN A 39 -25.29 -14.17 -36.74
CA GLN A 39 -24.36 -15.16 -36.17
C GLN A 39 -25.09 -16.23 -35.34
N PRO A 40 -24.88 -17.54 -35.62
CA PRO A 40 -25.49 -18.60 -34.83
C PRO A 40 -24.85 -18.70 -33.43
N VAL A 41 -25.68 -18.62 -32.40
CA VAL A 41 -25.31 -18.78 -30.99
C VAL A 41 -25.15 -20.27 -30.68
N ASN A 42 -23.92 -20.71 -30.38
CA ASN A 42 -23.65 -22.04 -29.83
C ASN A 42 -23.19 -21.88 -28.37
N ARG A 43 -24.02 -22.28 -27.41
CA ARG A 43 -23.67 -22.39 -25.97
C ARG A 43 -23.53 -23.87 -25.61
N PRO A 44 -22.46 -24.30 -24.93
CA PRO A 44 -22.50 -25.51 -24.12
C PRO A 44 -22.85 -25.17 -22.67
N VAL A 45 -23.85 -25.90 -22.16
CA VAL A 45 -24.23 -26.01 -20.75
C VAL A 45 -23.23 -26.92 -20.03
N GLY A 46 -23.04 -26.69 -18.73
CA GLY A 46 -21.92 -27.17 -17.93
C GLY A 46 -21.81 -28.68 -17.72
N GLU A 47 -20.58 -29.10 -17.43
CA GLU A 47 -20.23 -30.40 -16.85
C GLU A 47 -18.93 -30.24 -16.05
N GLY A 48 -18.85 -30.97 -14.92
CA GLY A 48 -17.89 -30.76 -13.84
C GLY A 48 -16.43 -31.07 -14.16
N LEU A 49 -15.54 -30.51 -13.33
CA LEU A 49 -14.10 -30.76 -13.34
C LEU A 49 -13.79 -32.26 -13.23
N GLN A 50 -13.35 -32.87 -14.33
CA GLN A 50 -12.67 -34.16 -14.30
C GLN A 50 -11.15 -33.95 -14.23
N MET A 51 -10.55 -34.42 -13.13
CA MET A 51 -9.10 -34.54 -12.95
C MET A 51 -8.55 -35.58 -13.93
N LYS A 52 -8.11 -35.14 -15.11
CA LYS A 52 -7.36 -35.97 -16.06
C LYS A 52 -5.88 -35.91 -15.73
N GLY A 53 -5.32 -37.00 -15.19
CA GLY A 53 -3.89 -37.07 -14.94
C GLY A 53 -3.38 -38.27 -14.15
N LEU A 54 -3.97 -39.47 -14.31
CA LEU A 54 -3.48 -40.70 -13.68
C LEU A 54 -3.79 -41.90 -14.60
N HIS A 55 -3.21 -41.93 -15.80
CA HIS A 55 -3.37 -43.09 -16.69
C HIS A 55 -2.12 -43.97 -16.83
N ASN A 56 -1.09 -43.78 -16.00
CA ASN A 56 0.07 -44.67 -15.95
C ASN A 56 0.68 -44.78 -14.53
N ALA A 57 -0.16 -45.04 -13.52
CA ALA A 57 0.33 -45.37 -12.18
C ALA A 57 0.32 -46.89 -11.98
N PRO A 58 1.41 -47.50 -11.46
CA PRO A 58 1.45 -48.92 -11.13
C PRO A 58 0.36 -49.30 -10.11
N PRO A 59 -0.24 -50.50 -10.20
CA PRO A 59 -1.35 -50.91 -9.33
C PRO A 59 -1.02 -50.86 -7.82
N GLU A 60 0.24 -51.05 -7.43
CA GLU A 60 0.70 -50.91 -6.03
C GLU A 60 0.56 -49.48 -5.46
N PHE A 61 0.60 -48.46 -6.32
CA PHE A 61 0.46 -47.05 -5.92
C PHE A 61 -1.00 -46.69 -5.61
N LEU A 62 -1.95 -47.31 -6.32
CA LEU A 62 -3.38 -47.08 -6.13
C LEU A 62 -3.91 -47.77 -4.86
N GLU A 63 -3.31 -48.89 -4.45
CA GLU A 63 -3.67 -49.56 -3.19
C GLU A 63 -3.23 -48.76 -1.95
N LYS A 64 -2.08 -48.08 -1.99
CA LYS A 64 -1.63 -47.23 -0.87
C LYS A 64 -2.50 -45.99 -0.67
N ILE A 65 -3.06 -45.43 -1.74
CA ILE A 65 -3.99 -44.29 -1.67
C ILE A 65 -5.36 -44.74 -1.10
N LYS A 66 -5.82 -45.95 -1.45
CA LYS A 66 -7.07 -46.51 -0.90
C LYS A 66 -6.96 -46.84 0.59
N GLN A 67 -5.79 -47.25 1.08
CA GLN A 67 -5.58 -47.53 2.51
C GLN A 67 -5.46 -46.28 3.39
N GLN A 68 -5.31 -45.09 2.80
CA GLN A 68 -5.31 -43.79 3.52
C GLN A 68 -6.61 -42.99 3.33
N GLY A 69 -7.63 -43.60 2.73
CA GLY A 69 -8.94 -42.97 2.55
C GLY A 69 -9.90 -43.30 3.69
N GLY A 70 -9.78 -42.59 4.82
CA GLY A 70 -10.75 -42.74 5.90
C GLY A 70 -10.42 -41.99 7.18
N GLN A 71 -10.52 -40.66 7.18
CA GLN A 71 -11.01 -39.83 8.29
C GLN A 71 -10.94 -38.36 7.87
N ALA A 72 -12.09 -37.79 7.50
CA ALA A 72 -12.27 -36.35 7.45
C ALA A 72 -12.39 -35.86 8.90
N SER A 73 -11.32 -35.26 9.43
CA SER A 73 -11.38 -34.44 10.64
C SER A 73 -11.07 -33.00 10.26
N SER A 74 -12.02 -32.12 10.61
CA SER A 74 -11.88 -30.67 10.52
C SER A 74 -10.79 -30.21 11.46
N SER A 75 -9.60 -29.95 10.93
CA SER A 75 -8.51 -29.30 11.66
C SER A 75 -8.79 -27.80 11.74
N SER A 76 -9.37 -27.38 12.86
CA SER A 76 -9.23 -26.01 13.35
C SER A 76 -7.75 -25.78 13.66
N TYR A 77 -7.13 -24.78 13.05
CA TYR A 77 -5.78 -24.35 13.43
C TYR A 77 -5.87 -23.79 14.86
N SER A 78 -5.53 -24.63 15.84
CA SER A 78 -5.29 -24.20 17.20
C SER A 78 -3.96 -23.47 17.25
N ASP A 79 -3.98 -22.27 17.80
CA ASP A 79 -2.84 -21.41 18.13
C ASP A 79 -2.04 -21.96 19.32
N ALA A 80 -1.74 -23.26 19.28
CA ALA A 80 -0.99 -23.96 20.31
C ALA A 80 0.50 -23.90 19.96
N PRO A 81 1.39 -23.44 20.86
CA PRO A 81 2.81 -23.48 20.60
C PRO A 81 3.21 -24.93 20.32
N MET A 82 3.88 -25.17 19.19
CA MET A 82 4.50 -26.46 18.88
C MET A 82 5.31 -26.89 20.11
N ARG A 83 4.81 -27.87 20.87
CA ARG A 83 5.62 -28.59 21.85
C ARG A 83 6.53 -29.52 21.07
N VAL A 84 7.59 -28.94 20.50
CA VAL A 84 8.72 -29.69 20.00
C VAL A 84 9.30 -30.38 21.23
N THR A 85 9.18 -31.70 21.35
CA THR A 85 10.15 -32.47 22.14
C THR A 85 11.47 -32.40 21.36
N GLY A 86 12.14 -31.25 21.46
CA GLY A 86 13.39 -30.98 20.77
C GLY A 86 14.48 -31.84 21.37
N SER A 87 15.51 -32.16 20.58
CA SER A 87 16.76 -32.61 21.18
C SER A 87 17.22 -31.54 22.19
N ALA A 88 17.79 -31.91 23.34
CA ALA A 88 18.26 -30.94 24.35
C ALA A 88 19.17 -29.83 23.76
N LYS A 89 19.91 -30.15 22.69
CA LYS A 89 20.74 -29.20 21.95
C LYS A 89 19.94 -28.10 21.23
N LEU A 90 18.74 -28.41 20.74
CA LEU A 90 17.85 -27.44 20.11
C LEU A 90 17.35 -26.43 21.15
N GLU A 91 16.92 -26.91 22.32
CA GLU A 91 16.46 -26.05 23.42
C GLU A 91 17.57 -25.09 23.87
N GLU A 92 18.79 -25.60 24.06
CA GLU A 92 19.97 -24.77 24.40
C GLU A 92 20.25 -23.69 23.34
N LEU A 93 20.16 -24.03 22.04
CA LEU A 93 20.36 -23.07 20.97
C LEU A 93 19.23 -22.04 20.88
N LEU A 94 17.98 -22.46 21.08
CA LEU A 94 16.82 -21.57 21.09
C LEU A 94 16.90 -20.58 22.26
N ASP A 95 17.33 -21.02 23.44
CA ASP A 95 17.49 -20.13 24.59
C ASP A 95 18.58 -19.08 24.37
N LYS A 96 19.65 -19.41 23.65
CA LYS A 96 20.66 -18.43 23.21
C LYS A 96 20.09 -17.40 22.23
N ILE A 97 19.22 -17.82 21.31
CA ILE A 97 18.61 -16.95 20.30
C ILE A 97 17.54 -16.02 20.93
N LYS A 98 16.75 -16.51 21.88
CA LYS A 98 15.71 -15.70 22.56
C LYS A 98 16.29 -14.42 23.17
N LEU A 99 17.51 -14.48 23.69
CA LEU A 99 18.20 -13.32 24.27
C LEU A 99 18.51 -12.22 23.24
N SER A 100 18.58 -12.53 21.95
CA SER A 100 18.83 -11.56 20.89
C SER A 100 17.58 -11.18 20.09
N THR A 101 16.58 -12.08 19.98
CA THR A 101 15.38 -11.86 19.15
C THR A 101 14.16 -11.40 19.94
N GLN A 102 14.18 -11.53 21.27
CA GLN A 102 13.04 -11.20 22.14
C GLN A 102 13.30 -9.96 23.02
N VAL A 103 14.34 -9.20 22.69
CA VAL A 103 14.57 -7.88 23.26
C VAL A 103 13.63 -6.90 22.57
N TYR A 104 12.74 -6.31 23.37
CA TYR A 104 11.81 -5.30 22.91
C TYR A 104 12.34 -3.91 23.21
N GLU A 105 12.34 -3.05 22.21
CA GLU A 105 12.65 -1.63 22.34
C GLU A 105 11.35 -0.83 22.40
N GLU A 106 11.30 0.13 23.31
CA GLU A 106 10.16 1.05 23.41
C GLU A 106 10.31 2.17 22.37
N VAL A 107 9.26 2.37 21.58
CA VAL A 107 9.16 3.43 20.58
C VAL A 107 7.92 4.27 20.83
N THR A 108 8.04 5.56 20.57
CA THR A 108 6.91 6.50 20.65
C THR A 108 6.36 6.73 19.26
N LEU A 109 5.06 6.51 19.08
CA LEU A 109 4.34 6.74 17.82
C LEU A 109 4.23 8.24 17.52
N PRO A 110 4.33 8.66 16.24
CA PRO A 110 4.13 10.05 15.83
C PRO A 110 2.81 10.64 16.33
N SER A 111 1.74 9.85 16.37
CA SER A 111 0.42 10.28 16.87
C SER A 111 0.37 10.59 18.37
N LEU A 112 1.38 10.18 19.14
CA LEU A 112 1.41 10.25 20.61
C LEU A 112 0.23 9.55 21.30
N GLY A 113 -0.45 8.64 20.61
CA GLY A 113 -1.58 7.89 21.16
C GLY A 113 -2.93 8.62 21.14
N LYS A 114 -2.97 9.87 20.65
CA LYS A 114 -4.15 10.75 20.73
C LYS A 114 -5.40 10.26 19.98
N PHE A 115 -5.22 9.30 19.07
CA PHE A 115 -6.27 8.76 18.22
C PHE A 115 -6.68 7.34 18.63
N TYR A 116 -6.20 6.85 19.76
CA TYR A 116 -6.50 5.52 20.27
C TYR A 116 -7.19 5.57 21.63
N ASP A 117 -7.98 4.55 21.93
CA ASP A 117 -8.81 4.44 23.15
C ASP A 117 -8.31 3.37 24.15
N GLY A 118 -7.32 2.57 23.75
CA GLY A 118 -6.76 1.49 24.57
C GLY A 118 -7.20 0.10 24.12
N ASP A 119 -8.29 0.01 23.34
CA ASP A 119 -8.73 -1.20 22.67
C ASP A 119 -8.23 -1.23 21.21
N ASP A 120 -8.29 -0.08 20.52
CA ASP A 120 -7.87 0.08 19.12
C ASP A 120 -6.38 0.46 18.96
N GLY A 121 -5.67 0.68 20.07
CA GLY A 121 -4.25 1.03 20.10
C GLY A 121 -3.79 1.65 21.43
N PRO A 122 -2.52 2.05 21.52
CA PRO A 122 -1.92 2.58 22.75
C PRO A 122 -2.33 4.03 23.02
N THR A 123 -3.04 4.30 24.12
CA THR A 123 -3.44 5.67 24.52
C THR A 123 -2.26 6.57 24.91
N ASN A 124 -1.16 5.98 25.37
CA ASN A 124 0.07 6.70 25.69
C ASN A 124 1.01 6.86 24.48
N GLY A 125 0.64 6.32 23.31
CA GLY A 125 1.44 6.37 22.10
C GLY A 125 2.72 5.55 22.15
N ILE A 126 2.90 4.67 23.13
CA ILE A 126 4.12 3.87 23.29
C ILE A 126 3.82 2.42 22.90
N VAL A 127 4.66 1.86 22.03
CA VAL A 127 4.67 0.42 21.73
C VAL A 127 6.07 -0.14 21.86
N LYS A 128 6.15 -1.45 22.01
CA LYS A 128 7.37 -2.23 22.11
C LYS A 128 7.57 -2.99 20.82
N LEU A 129 8.77 -2.91 20.24
CA LEU A 129 9.13 -3.58 19.00
C LEU A 129 10.29 -4.53 19.22
N ARG A 130 10.19 -5.73 18.65
CA ARG A 130 11.34 -6.64 18.50
C ARG A 130 11.77 -6.72 17.03
N PRO A 131 13.04 -7.06 16.75
CA PRO A 131 13.48 -7.40 15.41
C PRO A 131 12.68 -8.57 14.81
N MET A 132 12.55 -8.55 13.49
CA MET A 132 11.98 -9.66 12.73
C MET A 132 12.88 -10.89 12.77
N THR A 133 12.26 -12.05 12.59
CA THR A 133 12.90 -13.36 12.50
C THR A 133 12.61 -13.99 11.14
N GLY A 134 13.12 -15.21 10.91
CA GLY A 134 12.82 -15.96 9.69
C GLY A 134 11.32 -16.20 9.43
N GLU A 135 10.47 -16.13 10.47
CA GLU A 135 9.01 -16.22 10.30
C GLU A 135 8.45 -14.99 9.55
N GLU A 136 8.85 -13.80 9.97
CA GLU A 136 8.45 -12.56 9.30
C GLU A 136 9.08 -12.43 7.91
N GLU A 137 10.32 -12.90 7.74
CA GLU A 137 10.96 -12.99 6.42
C GLU A 137 10.17 -13.90 5.46
N GLN A 138 9.64 -15.02 5.94
CA GLN A 138 8.78 -15.91 5.15
C GLN A 138 7.45 -15.23 4.76
N ILE A 139 6.86 -14.42 5.66
CA ILE A 139 5.65 -13.64 5.36
C ILE A 139 5.93 -12.67 4.21
N LEU A 140 7.04 -11.93 4.27
CA LEU A 140 7.47 -11.00 3.22
C LEU A 140 7.82 -11.69 1.91
N ALA A 141 8.37 -12.90 1.96
CA ALA A 141 8.68 -13.68 0.77
C ALA A 141 7.42 -14.28 0.10
N THR A 142 6.27 -14.28 0.77
CA THR A 142 5.04 -14.92 0.28
C THR A 142 4.20 -13.93 -0.55
N PRO A 143 4.16 -14.04 -1.90
CA PRO A 143 3.53 -13.03 -2.75
C PRO A 143 2.01 -12.91 -2.53
N ARG A 144 1.37 -13.97 -2.03
CA ARG A 144 -0.05 -13.98 -1.70
C ARG A 144 -0.40 -12.97 -0.61
N TYR A 145 0.43 -12.84 0.43
CA TYR A 145 0.19 -11.91 1.53
C TYR A 145 0.47 -10.47 1.12
N ILE A 146 1.50 -10.25 0.30
CA ILE A 146 1.79 -8.92 -0.27
C ILE A 146 0.63 -8.45 -1.16
N LYS A 147 0.20 -9.29 -2.13
CA LYS A 147 -0.88 -8.94 -3.05
C LYS A 147 -2.18 -8.59 -2.33
N LYS A 148 -2.48 -9.31 -1.24
CA LYS A 148 -3.66 -9.06 -0.39
C LYS A 148 -3.50 -7.88 0.57
N GLY A 149 -2.32 -7.29 0.71
CA GLY A 149 -2.04 -6.23 1.68
C GLY A 149 -1.98 -6.70 3.14
N THR A 150 -2.01 -8.01 3.42
CA THR A 150 -2.08 -8.55 4.80
C THR A 150 -0.71 -8.81 5.42
N ALA A 151 0.37 -8.80 4.62
CA ALA A 151 1.72 -9.09 5.09
C ALA A 151 2.14 -8.17 6.25
N MET A 152 1.87 -6.87 6.12
CA MET A 152 2.22 -5.86 7.11
C MET A 152 1.53 -6.10 8.45
N ASP A 153 0.24 -6.43 8.41
CA ASP A 153 -0.53 -6.72 9.62
C ASP A 153 -0.02 -7.98 10.33
N MET A 154 0.41 -8.99 9.58
CA MET A 154 0.99 -10.20 10.16
C MET A 154 2.32 -9.90 10.86
N ILE A 155 3.19 -9.10 10.23
CA ILE A 155 4.48 -8.69 10.81
C ILE A 155 4.24 -7.86 12.08
N PHE A 156 3.33 -6.89 12.03
CA PHE A 156 3.00 -6.06 13.18
C PHE A 156 2.44 -6.89 14.35
N ARG A 157 1.53 -7.85 14.10
CA ARG A 157 1.03 -8.77 15.14
C ARG A 157 2.14 -9.57 15.81
N ASN A 158 3.15 -9.98 15.04
CA ASN A 158 4.23 -10.79 15.55
C ASN A 158 5.30 -9.98 16.30
N CYS A 159 5.55 -8.73 15.89
CA CYS A 159 6.67 -7.92 16.36
C CYS A 159 6.31 -6.83 17.38
N ILE A 160 5.02 -6.47 17.53
CA ILE A 160 4.58 -5.37 18.40
C ILE A 160 4.01 -5.89 19.73
N GLN A 161 4.33 -5.20 20.82
CA GLN A 161 3.69 -5.36 22.13
C GLN A 161 3.27 -4.00 22.74
N PRO A 162 2.15 -3.91 23.47
CA PRO A 162 1.07 -4.90 23.58
C PRO A 162 0.46 -5.27 22.22
N ASN A 163 -0.16 -6.44 22.13
CA ASN A 163 -0.73 -6.91 20.87
C ASN A 163 -2.07 -6.22 20.61
N TYR A 164 -2.05 -5.19 19.76
CA TYR A 164 -3.22 -4.51 19.22
C TYR A 164 -3.51 -5.02 17.80
N ASP A 165 -4.75 -4.88 17.32
CA ASP A 165 -5.04 -5.17 15.91
C ASP A 165 -4.38 -4.12 15.01
N PRO A 166 -3.38 -4.48 14.19
CA PRO A 166 -2.62 -3.47 13.44
C PRO A 166 -3.47 -2.74 12.40
N ALA A 167 -4.59 -3.32 11.97
CA ALA A 167 -5.52 -2.69 11.05
C ALA A 167 -6.15 -1.42 11.65
N GLN A 168 -6.18 -1.30 12.98
CA GLN A 168 -6.68 -0.10 13.68
C GLN A 168 -5.67 1.04 13.71
N PHE A 169 -4.37 0.76 13.56
CA PHE A 169 -3.36 1.82 13.61
C PHE A 169 -3.52 2.81 12.46
N LEU A 170 -3.25 4.09 12.75
CA LEU A 170 -3.19 5.14 11.74
C LEU A 170 -2.15 4.80 10.68
N ALA A 171 -2.44 5.12 9.43
CA ALA A 171 -1.54 4.89 8.30
C ALA A 171 -0.15 5.51 8.54
N VAL A 172 -0.09 6.71 9.13
CA VAL A 172 1.18 7.39 9.45
C VAL A 172 1.99 6.69 10.53
N ASP A 173 1.35 6.18 11.58
CA ASP A 173 2.02 5.40 12.61
C ASP A 173 2.50 4.06 12.04
N ARG A 174 1.73 3.44 11.16
CA ARG A 174 2.13 2.21 10.45
C ARG A 174 3.36 2.44 9.57
N THR A 175 3.43 3.56 8.86
CA THR A 175 4.62 3.92 8.07
C THR A 175 5.85 4.10 8.96
N PHE A 176 5.70 4.78 10.10
CA PHE A 176 6.77 4.91 11.10
C PHE A 176 7.25 3.55 11.60
N LEU A 177 6.31 2.70 12.04
CA LEU A 177 6.61 1.37 12.57
C LEU A 177 7.30 0.49 11.53
N LEU A 178 6.87 0.56 10.27
CA LEU A 178 7.48 -0.13 9.14
C LEU A 178 8.96 0.26 8.97
N ILE A 179 9.25 1.56 8.93
CA ILE A 179 10.61 2.09 8.77
C ILE A 179 11.48 1.67 9.95
N TYR A 180 10.97 1.82 11.18
CA TYR A 180 11.67 1.43 12.40
C TYR A 180 11.99 -0.08 12.42
N LEU A 181 10.99 -0.92 12.14
CA LEU A 181 11.14 -2.39 12.10
C LEU A 181 12.21 -2.82 11.12
N ARG A 182 12.23 -2.21 9.94
CA ARG A 182 13.27 -2.50 8.95
C ARG A 182 14.66 -2.11 9.48
N GLY A 183 14.78 -0.97 10.18
CA GLY A 183 16.05 -0.49 10.72
C GLY A 183 16.65 -1.46 11.73
N ILE A 184 15.84 -1.95 12.67
CA ILE A 184 16.29 -2.89 13.72
C ILE A 184 16.46 -4.33 13.23
N SER A 185 15.78 -4.72 12.14
CA SER A 185 15.80 -6.12 11.65
C SER A 185 16.89 -6.38 10.62
N TYR A 186 17.19 -5.39 9.78
CA TYR A 186 18.18 -5.52 8.71
C TYR A 186 19.35 -4.56 8.95
N SER A 187 19.17 -3.32 8.51
CA SER A 187 20.11 -2.22 8.65
C SER A 187 19.35 -0.92 8.39
N LYS A 188 19.84 0.17 9.00
CA LYS A 188 19.38 1.53 8.72
C LYS A 188 19.71 2.00 7.29
N ASP A 189 20.70 1.39 6.65
CA ASP A 189 21.15 1.75 5.30
C ASP A 189 20.21 1.16 4.24
N TYR A 190 19.64 2.00 3.39
CA TYR A 190 18.72 1.61 2.32
C TYR A 190 19.23 1.91 0.92
N ASP A 191 19.66 0.87 0.22
CA ASP A 191 20.07 0.94 -1.17
C ASP A 191 18.85 1.07 -2.10
N VAL A 192 18.71 2.24 -2.74
CA VAL A 192 17.68 2.55 -3.72
C VAL A 192 18.28 2.76 -5.11
N GLU A 193 17.50 2.46 -6.15
CA GLU A 193 17.82 2.80 -7.53
C GLU A 193 16.97 3.98 -7.96
N VAL A 194 17.61 5.11 -8.21
CA VAL A 194 16.95 6.39 -8.46
C VAL A 194 17.20 6.81 -9.90
N THR A 195 16.18 7.39 -10.53
CA THR A 195 16.30 7.99 -11.86
C THR A 195 16.49 9.49 -11.71
N CYS A 196 17.59 10.03 -12.23
CA CYS A 196 17.85 11.47 -12.23
C CYS A 196 16.81 12.18 -13.12
N PRO A 197 16.00 13.12 -12.59
CA PRO A 197 14.93 13.78 -13.35
C PRO A 197 15.45 14.69 -14.47
N PHE A 198 16.71 15.11 -14.39
CA PHE A 198 17.34 16.01 -15.36
C PHE A 198 17.96 15.31 -16.57
N THR A 199 18.24 13.99 -16.45
CA THR A 199 19.03 13.25 -17.46
C THR A 199 18.46 11.88 -17.81
N ASP A 200 17.42 11.43 -17.10
CA ASP A 200 16.83 10.09 -17.19
C ASP A 200 17.80 8.92 -16.92
N LYS A 201 19.01 9.22 -16.43
CA LYS A 201 20.00 8.21 -16.06
C LYS A 201 19.73 7.68 -14.66
N ARG A 202 19.89 6.36 -14.50
CA ARG A 202 19.72 5.68 -13.21
C ARG A 202 21.04 5.56 -12.46
N PHE A 203 20.97 5.66 -11.14
CA PHE A 203 22.10 5.41 -10.25
C PHE A 203 21.62 4.83 -8.92
N SER A 204 22.52 4.14 -8.23
CA SER A 204 22.28 3.64 -6.88
C SER A 204 22.73 4.65 -5.83
N GLU A 205 21.93 4.81 -4.79
CA GLU A 205 22.19 5.64 -3.63
C GLU A 205 21.79 4.91 -2.34
N THR A 206 22.45 5.23 -1.23
CA THR A 206 22.15 4.64 0.08
C THR A 206 21.53 5.73 0.95
N ILE A 207 20.29 5.51 1.38
CA ILE A 207 19.56 6.41 2.29
C ILE A 207 19.74 5.91 3.73
N ASP A 208 20.15 6.78 4.65
CA ASP A 208 20.15 6.46 6.09
C ASP A 208 18.75 6.72 6.66
N LEU A 209 18.05 5.66 7.04
CA LEU A 209 16.69 5.76 7.56
C LEU A 209 16.61 6.41 8.95
N ASN A 210 17.70 6.41 9.72
CA ASN A 210 17.72 7.09 11.01
C ASN A 210 17.79 8.61 10.86
N ALA A 211 18.10 9.11 9.65
CA ALA A 211 18.15 10.53 9.35
C ALA A 211 16.80 11.09 8.89
N LEU A 212 15.77 10.26 8.72
CA LEU A 212 14.43 10.72 8.37
C LEU A 212 13.81 11.52 9.51
N GLU A 213 13.21 12.66 9.19
CA GLU A 213 12.58 13.52 10.18
C GLU A 213 11.25 12.91 10.64
N VAL A 214 11.06 12.85 11.97
CA VAL A 214 9.82 12.37 12.57
C VAL A 214 9.17 13.52 13.31
N THR A 215 8.05 13.99 12.78
CA THR A 215 7.24 15.05 13.40
C THR A 215 6.17 14.43 14.28
N THR A 216 6.08 14.88 15.53
CA THR A 216 5.06 14.41 16.48
C THR A 216 3.76 15.21 16.35
N CYS A 217 2.65 14.59 16.72
CA CYS A 217 1.32 15.18 16.62
C CYS A 217 1.19 16.46 17.47
N PRO A 218 0.91 17.63 16.86
CA PRO A 218 0.75 18.89 17.56
C PRO A 218 -0.28 18.82 18.70
N GLU A 219 -0.07 19.55 19.80
CA GLU A 219 -0.99 19.56 20.97
C GLU A 219 -2.43 19.94 20.61
N ASN A 220 -2.59 20.87 19.69
CA ASN A 220 -3.89 21.35 19.20
C ASN A 220 -4.50 20.48 18.09
N PHE A 221 -3.86 19.36 17.72
CA PHE A 221 -4.37 18.45 16.71
C PHE A 221 -4.84 17.14 17.36
N GLY A 222 -6.06 16.71 17.03
CA GLY A 222 -6.67 15.50 17.59
C GLY A 222 -8.09 15.29 17.08
N PRO A 223 -8.74 14.17 17.46
CA PRO A 223 -10.06 13.78 16.97
C PRO A 223 -11.14 14.87 17.09
N GLN A 224 -11.08 15.67 18.15
CA GLN A 224 -12.06 16.74 18.40
C GLN A 224 -11.97 17.89 17.38
N ASN A 225 -10.80 18.10 16.78
CA ASN A 225 -10.52 19.19 15.86
C ASN A 225 -10.51 18.74 14.39
N MET A 226 -11.06 17.55 14.10
CA MET A 226 -11.12 17.01 12.74
C MET A 226 -12.39 17.45 11.99
N HIS A 227 -12.58 18.76 11.92
CA HIS A 227 -13.67 19.41 11.21
C HIS A 227 -13.18 20.71 10.60
N ASP A 228 -13.66 21.05 9.42
CA ASP A 228 -13.32 22.30 8.74
C ASP A 228 -14.43 22.70 7.76
N VAL A 229 -14.22 23.78 7.01
CA VAL A 229 -15.16 24.34 6.04
C VAL A 229 -14.55 24.28 4.65
N LEU A 230 -15.33 23.80 3.67
CA LEU A 230 -14.87 23.74 2.28
C LEU A 230 -14.60 25.15 1.72
N PRO A 231 -13.44 25.39 1.07
CA PRO A 231 -13.00 26.75 0.71
C PRO A 231 -13.91 27.44 -0.30
N ARG A 232 -14.53 26.71 -1.23
CA ARG A 232 -15.36 27.30 -2.27
C ARG A 232 -16.85 27.21 -1.95
N THR A 233 -17.34 26.04 -1.56
CA THR A 233 -18.76 25.85 -1.27
C THR A 233 -19.17 26.33 0.11
N GLN A 234 -18.21 26.54 1.03
CA GLN A 234 -18.45 26.98 2.40
C GLN A 234 -19.34 26.02 3.19
N ILE A 235 -19.27 24.72 2.87
CA ILE A 235 -20.00 23.65 3.55
C ILE A 235 -19.10 23.07 4.64
N ASP A 236 -19.64 22.93 5.85
CA ASP A 236 -18.95 22.29 6.97
C ASP A 236 -18.77 20.78 6.70
N PHE A 237 -17.64 20.22 7.11
CA PHE A 237 -17.39 18.79 7.05
C PHE A 237 -16.61 18.29 8.26
N LYS A 238 -16.74 17.00 8.54
CA LYS A 238 -15.95 16.26 9.52
C LYS A 238 -15.23 15.11 8.84
N TYR A 239 -14.03 14.82 9.31
CA TYR A 239 -13.20 13.79 8.71
C TYR A 239 -12.41 13.04 9.78
N ARG A 240 -11.80 11.94 9.37
CA ARG A 240 -10.85 11.17 10.19
C ARG A 240 -9.62 10.82 9.37
N LEU A 241 -8.55 10.42 10.06
CA LEU A 241 -7.33 9.95 9.42
C LEU A 241 -7.50 8.51 8.94
N ALA A 242 -6.73 8.17 7.89
CA ALA A 242 -6.70 6.81 7.36
C ALA A 242 -6.08 5.84 8.38
N ARG A 243 -6.71 4.67 8.53
CA ARG A 243 -6.22 3.53 9.30
C ARG A 243 -5.88 2.36 8.38
N GLY A 244 -5.19 1.35 8.91
CA GLY A 244 -4.80 0.16 8.15
C GLY A 244 -5.96 -0.53 7.42
N PHE A 245 -7.13 -0.64 8.07
CA PHE A 245 -8.32 -1.23 7.45
C PHE A 245 -8.86 -0.42 6.26
N ASP A 246 -8.63 0.89 6.22
CA ASP A 246 -9.04 1.72 5.08
C ASP A 246 -8.18 1.42 3.86
N GLU A 247 -6.86 1.31 4.04
CA GLU A 247 -5.94 0.94 2.97
C GLU A 247 -6.28 -0.45 2.41
N GLN A 248 -6.67 -1.41 3.27
CA GLN A 248 -7.18 -2.70 2.83
C GLN A 248 -8.47 -2.56 2.00
N ARG A 249 -9.45 -1.77 2.45
CA ARG A 249 -10.70 -1.53 1.70
C ARG A 249 -10.46 -0.85 0.36
N ILE A 250 -9.50 0.07 0.28
CA ILE A 250 -9.10 0.76 -0.94
C ILE A 250 -8.48 -0.25 -1.92
N GLN A 251 -7.58 -1.11 -1.43
CA GLN A 251 -6.96 -2.16 -2.24
C GLN A 251 -8.00 -3.16 -2.76
N GLU A 252 -8.91 -3.62 -1.91
CA GLU A 252 -10.01 -4.53 -2.31
C GLU A 252 -10.93 -3.89 -3.35
N HIS A 253 -11.23 -2.59 -3.20
CA HIS A 253 -12.01 -1.83 -4.19
C HIS A 253 -11.31 -1.78 -5.54
N ARG A 254 -10.01 -1.45 -5.56
CA ARG A 254 -9.18 -1.41 -6.76
C ARG A 254 -9.12 -2.77 -7.45
N GLU A 255 -8.91 -3.85 -6.71
CA GLU A 255 -8.91 -5.21 -7.26
C GLU A 255 -10.26 -5.62 -7.84
N ARG A 256 -11.35 -5.29 -7.13
CA ARG A 256 -12.70 -5.59 -7.61
C ARG A 256 -12.94 -4.89 -8.94
N ARG A 257 -12.62 -3.59 -9.03
CA ARG A 257 -12.74 -2.82 -10.27
C ARG A 257 -11.90 -3.40 -11.41
N SER A 258 -10.64 -3.74 -11.16
CA SER A 258 -9.75 -4.31 -12.17
C SER A 258 -10.23 -5.65 -12.75
N LYS A 259 -10.94 -6.47 -11.97
CA LYS A 259 -11.49 -7.76 -12.44
C LYS A 259 -12.69 -7.62 -13.38
N PHE A 260 -13.42 -6.51 -13.29
CA PHE A 260 -14.60 -6.23 -14.13
C PHE A 260 -14.26 -5.38 -15.37
N ASP A 261 -13.03 -4.90 -15.49
CA ASP A 261 -12.66 -3.90 -16.49
C ASP A 261 -12.07 -4.55 -17.76
N ASN A 262 -12.95 -4.81 -18.74
CA ASN A 262 -12.58 -5.03 -20.14
C ASN A 262 -12.85 -3.80 -21.02
N SER A 263 -13.30 -2.66 -20.45
CA SER A 263 -13.57 -1.44 -21.23
C SER A 263 -13.88 -0.22 -20.35
N THR A 264 -13.02 0.80 -20.42
CA THR A 264 -13.38 2.23 -20.33
C THR A 264 -13.96 2.74 -19.00
N LEU A 265 -13.75 2.08 -17.86
CA LEU A 265 -14.11 2.66 -16.56
C LEU A 265 -12.91 3.45 -15.99
N THR A 266 -13.10 4.75 -15.80
CA THR A 266 -12.12 5.61 -15.12
C THR A 266 -11.91 5.14 -13.68
N ASP A 267 -10.65 5.10 -13.24
CA ASP A 267 -10.27 4.72 -11.87
C ASP A 267 -10.90 5.70 -10.85
N ASP A 268 -11.88 5.21 -10.07
CA ASP A 268 -12.58 5.98 -9.04
C ASP A 268 -11.97 5.84 -7.64
N THR A 269 -10.80 5.18 -7.53
CA THR A 269 -10.14 4.87 -6.25
C THR A 269 -9.86 6.12 -5.42
N LEU A 270 -9.48 7.23 -6.06
CA LEU A 270 -9.17 8.48 -5.36
C LEU A 270 -10.40 9.08 -4.65
N LEU A 271 -11.53 9.14 -5.34
CA LEU A 271 -12.78 9.63 -4.76
C LEU A 271 -13.33 8.67 -3.70
N TYR A 272 -13.19 7.37 -3.95
CA TYR A 272 -13.54 6.34 -2.98
C TYR A 272 -12.75 6.50 -1.67
N ARG A 273 -11.42 6.66 -1.75
CA ARG A 273 -10.56 6.95 -0.58
C ARG A 273 -11.08 8.16 0.19
N THR A 274 -11.31 9.30 -0.47
CA THR A 274 -11.82 10.50 0.21
C THR A 274 -13.18 10.22 0.89
N SER A 275 -14.10 9.51 0.24
CA SER A 275 -15.42 9.19 0.83
C SER A 275 -15.35 8.26 2.06
N LEU A 276 -14.33 7.41 2.16
CA LEU A 276 -14.12 6.57 3.35
C LEU A 276 -13.70 7.39 4.57
N LEU A 277 -12.89 8.44 4.35
CA LEU A 277 -12.27 9.24 5.40
C LEU A 277 -13.12 10.44 5.83
N VAL A 278 -14.01 10.92 4.97
CA VAL A 278 -14.98 11.93 5.34
C VAL A 278 -16.14 11.29 6.10
N GLU A 279 -16.41 11.78 7.30
CA GLU A 279 -17.48 11.27 8.19
C GLU A 279 -18.80 12.00 7.96
N GLU A 280 -18.73 13.30 7.71
CA GLU A 280 -19.90 14.16 7.55
C GLU A 280 -19.61 15.30 6.56
N ILE A 281 -20.56 15.64 5.68
CA ILE A 281 -20.52 16.88 4.86
C ILE A 281 -21.92 17.51 4.91
N GLY A 282 -22.03 18.71 5.47
CA GLY A 282 -23.30 19.44 5.52
C GLY A 282 -24.44 18.66 6.18
N GLY A 283 -24.14 17.84 7.19
CA GLY A 283 -25.10 16.95 7.86
C GLY A 283 -25.34 15.59 7.17
N LEU A 284 -24.78 15.35 5.98
CA LEU A 284 -24.85 14.04 5.32
C LEU A 284 -23.83 13.09 5.92
N THR A 285 -24.28 11.90 6.35
CA THR A 285 -23.42 10.86 6.95
C THR A 285 -23.43 9.55 6.15
N ASP A 286 -24.40 9.34 5.27
CA ASP A 286 -24.47 8.12 4.47
C ASP A 286 -23.32 8.08 3.45
N LYS A 287 -22.62 6.94 3.38
CA LYS A 287 -21.41 6.81 2.55
C LYS A 287 -21.68 6.89 1.06
N ASN A 288 -22.85 6.43 0.59
CA ASN A 288 -23.20 6.53 -0.83
C ASN A 288 -23.56 7.98 -1.17
N GLU A 289 -24.31 8.66 -0.30
CA GLU A 289 -24.63 10.08 -0.45
C GLU A 289 -23.36 10.94 -0.43
N LEU A 290 -22.44 10.68 0.50
CA LEU A 290 -21.13 11.34 0.58
C LEU A 290 -20.34 11.15 -0.72
N LEU A 291 -20.30 9.93 -1.27
CA LEU A 291 -19.60 9.67 -2.54
C LEU A 291 -20.24 10.44 -3.71
N ILE A 292 -21.57 10.52 -3.77
CA ILE A 292 -22.28 11.32 -4.78
C ILE A 292 -21.98 12.80 -4.60
N MET A 293 -21.99 13.29 -3.37
CA MET A 293 -21.70 14.68 -3.03
C MET A 293 -20.27 15.05 -3.43
N ILE A 294 -19.27 14.27 -3.02
CA ILE A 294 -17.86 14.48 -3.36
C ILE A 294 -17.65 14.50 -4.88
N LYS A 295 -18.35 13.65 -5.65
CA LYS A 295 -18.31 13.66 -7.12
C LYS A 295 -18.87 14.94 -7.75
N LYS A 296 -19.71 15.69 -7.04
CA LYS A 296 -20.35 16.93 -7.52
C LYS A 296 -19.69 18.19 -6.96
N LEU A 297 -18.80 18.06 -5.97
CA LEU A 297 -18.05 19.18 -5.43
C LEU A 297 -17.12 19.80 -6.47
N PRO A 298 -16.84 21.11 -6.39
CA PRO A 298 -15.79 21.73 -7.16
C PRO A 298 -14.43 21.08 -6.92
N VAL A 299 -13.57 21.06 -7.95
CA VAL A 299 -12.23 20.43 -7.88
C VAL A 299 -11.39 20.99 -6.73
N GLU A 300 -11.51 22.28 -6.44
CA GLU A 300 -10.82 22.95 -5.33
C GLU A 300 -11.19 22.34 -3.97
N ASP A 301 -12.49 22.16 -3.71
CA ASP A 301 -12.99 21.55 -2.47
C ASP A 301 -12.58 20.07 -2.36
N VAL A 302 -12.64 19.33 -3.47
CA VAL A 302 -12.19 17.92 -3.50
C VAL A 302 -10.69 17.80 -3.23
N SER A 303 -9.88 18.69 -3.82
CA SER A 303 -8.43 18.72 -3.57
C SER A 303 -8.14 19.07 -2.11
N TYR A 304 -8.87 20.02 -1.54
CA TYR A 304 -8.75 20.38 -0.13
C TYR A 304 -9.08 19.18 0.77
N LEU A 305 -10.24 18.53 0.61
CA LEU A 305 -10.60 17.32 1.35
C LEU A 305 -9.53 16.23 1.26
N ARG A 306 -9.00 15.98 0.06
CA ARG A 306 -7.96 14.97 -0.14
C ARG A 306 -6.69 15.30 0.64
N ASN A 307 -6.22 16.54 0.57
CA ASN A 307 -4.99 16.94 1.23
C ASN A 307 -5.13 16.83 2.76
N VAL A 308 -6.21 17.37 3.33
CA VAL A 308 -6.42 17.36 4.79
C VAL A 308 -6.61 15.93 5.34
N THR A 309 -7.17 15.02 4.55
CA THR A 309 -7.36 13.60 4.95
C THR A 309 -6.13 12.72 4.72
N SER A 310 -5.24 13.09 3.80
CA SER A 310 -4.10 12.25 3.39
C SER A 310 -2.76 12.71 3.96
N GLU A 311 -2.63 14.00 4.29
CA GLU A 311 -1.40 14.65 4.74
C GLU A 311 -1.62 15.26 6.13
N PRO A 312 -1.66 14.45 7.21
CA PRO A 312 -1.68 15.00 8.56
C PRO A 312 -0.37 15.74 8.87
N PRO A 313 -0.38 16.71 9.79
CA PRO A 313 0.79 17.55 10.11
C PRO A 313 1.86 16.81 10.94
N PHE A 314 1.84 15.48 10.99
CA PHE A 314 2.73 14.64 11.78
C PHE A 314 2.93 13.29 11.11
N GLY A 315 4.02 12.60 11.45
CA GLY A 315 4.44 11.37 10.81
C GLY A 315 5.93 11.37 10.50
N VAL A 316 6.37 10.44 9.66
CA VAL A 316 7.72 10.42 9.12
C VAL A 316 7.73 11.15 7.79
N ASP A 317 8.64 12.08 7.60
CA ASP A 317 8.88 12.65 6.28
C ASP A 317 9.62 11.62 5.41
N THR A 318 8.92 11.10 4.42
CA THR A 318 9.44 10.15 3.44
C THR A 318 10.03 10.81 2.22
N LYS A 319 10.02 12.16 2.14
CA LYS A 319 10.71 12.89 1.08
C LYS A 319 12.19 12.99 1.41
N VAL A 320 13.01 12.43 0.54
CA VAL A 320 14.46 12.43 0.69
C VAL A 320 15.08 13.30 -0.40
N THR A 321 15.85 14.30 0.02
CA THR A 321 16.65 15.11 -0.90
C THR A 321 17.92 14.33 -1.27
N LEU A 322 18.15 14.14 -2.57
CA LEU A 322 19.32 13.47 -3.12
C LEU A 322 20.03 14.37 -4.12
N THR A 323 21.36 14.27 -4.16
CA THR A 323 22.18 14.96 -5.16
C THR A 323 22.42 14.05 -6.36
N SER A 324 22.12 14.54 -7.57
CA SER A 324 22.38 13.81 -8.81
C SER A 324 23.88 13.61 -9.04
N LYS A 325 24.31 12.36 -9.28
CA LYS A 325 25.69 12.02 -9.66
C LYS A 325 26.09 12.54 -11.05
N PHE A 326 25.13 12.99 -11.86
CA PHE A 326 25.37 13.42 -13.24
C PHE A 326 25.34 14.94 -13.40
N THR A 327 24.44 15.62 -12.70
CA THR A 327 24.24 17.07 -12.80
C THR A 327 24.71 17.83 -11.57
N LEU A 328 24.94 17.14 -10.45
CA LEU A 328 25.23 17.73 -9.13
C LEU A 328 24.11 18.64 -8.61
N GLU A 329 22.92 18.54 -9.20
CA GLU A 329 21.72 19.23 -8.74
C GLU A 329 20.96 18.34 -7.75
N ASP A 330 20.42 18.98 -6.72
CA ASP A 330 19.57 18.33 -5.73
C ASP A 330 18.15 18.16 -6.27
N PHE A 331 17.55 17.03 -5.92
CA PHE A 331 16.16 16.73 -6.23
C PHE A 331 15.55 15.88 -5.12
N GLU A 332 14.24 16.00 -4.94
CA GLU A 332 13.51 15.22 -3.95
C GLU A 332 12.93 13.95 -4.58
N ILE A 333 12.99 12.87 -3.82
CA ILE A 333 12.28 11.64 -4.14
C ILE A 333 11.42 11.20 -2.97
N GLU A 334 10.35 10.48 -3.29
CA GLU A 334 9.59 9.74 -2.31
C GLU A 334 10.33 8.43 -1.98
N LEU A 335 10.51 8.13 -0.68
CA LEU A 335 11.13 6.89 -0.23
C LEU A 335 10.34 5.67 -0.76
N PRO A 336 10.93 4.80 -1.58
CA PRO A 336 10.21 3.68 -2.16
C PRO A 336 9.97 2.59 -1.10
N LEU A 337 8.75 2.53 -0.56
CA LEU A 337 8.33 1.50 0.41
C LEU A 337 7.73 0.26 -0.29
N GLU A 338 8.45 -0.28 -1.28
CA GLU A 338 8.01 -1.45 -2.06
C GLU A 338 8.49 -2.78 -1.45
N ALA A 339 8.22 -3.92 -2.12
CA ALA A 339 8.71 -5.23 -1.69
C ALA A 339 10.25 -5.26 -1.47
N ASN A 340 11.01 -4.49 -2.25
CA ASN A 340 12.47 -4.38 -2.11
C ASN A 340 12.91 -3.62 -0.84
N PHE A 341 11.99 -2.97 -0.12
CA PHE A 341 12.31 -2.23 1.10
C PHE A 341 12.91 -3.14 2.19
N PHE A 342 12.42 -4.38 2.28
CA PHE A 342 12.90 -5.36 3.25
C PHE A 342 13.95 -6.32 2.70
N PHE A 343 14.12 -6.42 1.39
CA PHE A 343 15.10 -7.31 0.77
C PHE A 343 16.28 -6.51 0.23
N PRO A 344 17.31 -6.24 1.06
CA PRO A 344 18.50 -5.52 0.60
C PRO A 344 19.14 -6.26 -0.58
N ARG A 345 19.51 -5.51 -1.62
CA ARG A 345 20.25 -6.07 -2.75
C ARG A 345 21.62 -6.50 -2.23
N GLN A 346 21.92 -7.80 -2.28
CA GLN A 346 23.28 -8.27 -2.03
C GLN A 346 24.22 -7.59 -3.03
N ARG A 347 25.07 -6.66 -2.56
CA ARG A 347 26.20 -6.19 -3.35
C ARG A 347 27.08 -7.42 -3.58
N ARG A 348 27.13 -7.93 -4.80
CA ARG A 348 28.09 -8.97 -5.17
C ARG A 348 29.48 -8.38 -4.95
N THR A 349 30.09 -8.71 -3.82
CA THR A 349 31.52 -8.52 -3.63
C THR A 349 32.18 -9.33 -4.74
N GLN A 350 32.74 -8.66 -5.74
CA GLN A 350 33.68 -9.34 -6.63
C GLN A 350 34.85 -9.73 -5.74
N THR A 351 34.85 -10.97 -5.27
CA THR A 351 36.04 -11.58 -4.71
C THR A 351 37.06 -11.58 -5.84
N GLN A 352 37.97 -10.60 -5.84
CA GLN A 352 39.16 -10.64 -6.67
C GLN A 352 39.92 -11.89 -6.23
N ALA A 353 39.94 -12.89 -7.11
CA ALA A 353 40.79 -14.06 -7.02
C ALA A 353 41.99 -13.89 -7.95
#